data_AF-A0A7V3BQZ9-F1
#
_entry.id   AF-A0A7V3BQZ9-F1
#
_cell.length_a   1.000
_cell.length_b   1.000
_cell.length_c   1.000
_cell.angle_alpha   90.00
_cell.angle_beta   90.00
_cell.angle_gamma   90.00
#
_symmetry.space_group_name_H-M   'P 1'
#
loop_
_entity.id
_entity.type
_entity.pdbx_description
1 polymer ?
#
loop_
_entity_poly.entity_id
_entity_poly.type
_entity_poly.pdbx_seq_one_letter_code
_entity_poly.pdbx_strand_id
1 'polypeptide(L)'
;MAHHLGHRAVVIGGSLAGLMTARVLADHFDAVTILERDSIDGQPALHRWSPQGNHLHTLLLDGQQVMGSLYPGFVARLASLGAVCCRAGMEIAFYLPSG
;
A
#
# COMPACT_ATOMS: atom_id res chain seq x y z
N MET A 1 -16.31 -10.50 -14.20
CA MET A 1 -15.47 -10.21 -15.37
C MET A 1 -15.27 -8.70 -15.40
N ALA A 2 -14.02 -8.23 -15.38
CA ALA A 2 -13.75 -6.81 -15.46
C ALA A 2 -14.17 -6.29 -16.84
N HIS A 3 -14.92 -5.20 -16.88
CA HIS A 3 -15.22 -4.51 -18.12
C HIS A 3 -13.97 -3.77 -18.57
N HIS A 4 -13.55 -3.97 -19.83
CA HIS A 4 -12.44 -3.23 -20.41
C HIS A 4 -12.86 -1.75 -20.55
N LEU A 5 -12.06 -0.83 -19.99
CA LEU A 5 -12.36 0.60 -19.93
C LEU A 5 -11.54 1.43 -20.93
N GLY A 6 -10.44 0.87 -21.49
CA GLY A 6 -9.65 1.50 -22.54
C GLY A 6 -8.21 0.98 -22.63
N HIS A 7 -7.44 1.54 -23.56
CA HIS A 7 -6.08 1.05 -23.83
C HIS A 7 -5.02 1.47 -22.80
N ARG A 8 -5.09 2.70 -22.27
CA ARG A 8 -4.05 3.22 -21.36
C ARG A 8 -4.64 4.00 -20.20
N ALA A 9 -4.10 3.77 -19.01
CA ALA A 9 -4.32 4.61 -17.83
C ALA A 9 -2.99 5.15 -17.30
N VAL A 10 -3.05 6.32 -16.65
CA VAL A 10 -1.90 6.95 -16.00
C VAL A 10 -2.23 7.19 -14.54
N VAL A 11 -1.36 6.71 -13.64
CA VAL A 11 -1.41 7.00 -12.21
C VAL A 11 -0.26 7.95 -11.88
N ILE A 12 -0.58 9.09 -11.28
CA ILE A 12 0.44 10.06 -10.84
C ILE A 12 0.67 9.84 -9.34
N GLY A 13 1.87 9.35 -8.99
CA GLY A 13 2.26 8.95 -7.65
C GLY A 13 2.45 7.43 -7.51
N GLY A 14 3.65 7.02 -7.11
CA GLY A 14 4.07 5.65 -6.83
C GLY A 14 4.01 5.28 -5.34
N SER A 15 3.19 5.98 -4.56
CA SER A 15 2.91 5.64 -3.15
C SER A 15 2.07 4.36 -3.04
N LEU A 16 1.87 3.85 -1.82
CA LEU A 16 1.00 2.70 -1.56
C LEU A 16 -0.38 2.85 -2.23
N ALA A 17 -1.02 4.02 -2.11
CA ALA A 17 -2.32 4.26 -2.73
C ALA A 17 -2.25 4.22 -4.27
N GLY A 18 -1.21 4.82 -4.85
CA GLY A 18 -0.99 4.81 -6.30
C GLY A 18 -0.76 3.42 -6.86
N LEU A 19 0.05 2.60 -6.17
CA LEU A 19 0.30 1.21 -6.54
C LEU A 19 -0.96 0.35 -6.43
N MET A 20 -1.74 0.49 -5.36
CA MET A 20 -3.02 -0.22 -5.24
C MET A 20 -4.02 0.20 -6.33
N THR A 21 -4.05 1.50 -6.68
CA THR A 21 -4.86 2.02 -7.78
C THR A 21 -4.43 1.42 -9.12
N ALA A 22 -3.13 1.43 -9.41
CA ALA A 22 -2.57 0.86 -10.63
C ALA A 22 -2.88 -0.63 -10.77
N ARG A 23 -2.82 -1.39 -9.67
CA ARG A 23 -3.20 -2.80 -9.63
C ARG A 23 -4.64 -3.02 -10.05
N VAL A 24 -5.58 -2.25 -9.51
CA VAL A 24 -7.00 -2.37 -9.87
C VAL A 24 -7.20 -1.96 -11.33
N LEU A 25 -6.60 -0.85 -11.77
CA LEU A 25 -6.69 -0.41 -13.17
C LEU A 25 -6.12 -1.43 -14.16
N ALA A 26 -5.13 -2.23 -13.78
CA ALA A 26 -4.56 -3.27 -14.62
C ALA A 26 -5.55 -4.39 -14.99
N ASP A 27 -6.66 -4.54 -14.25
CA ASP A 27 -7.73 -5.47 -14.62
C ASP A 27 -8.65 -4.90 -15.73
N HIS A 28 -8.56 -3.59 -15.99
CA HIS A 28 -9.48 -2.84 -16.86
C HIS A 28 -8.83 -2.19 -18.09
N PHE A 29 -7.50 -2.00 -18.06
CA PHE A 29 -6.74 -1.32 -19.12
C PHE A 29 -5.59 -2.20 -19.63
N ASP A 30 -5.25 -2.08 -20.91
CA ASP A 30 -4.14 -2.86 -21.51
C ASP A 30 -2.77 -2.46 -20.94
N ALA A 31 -2.60 -1.18 -20.59
CA ALA A 31 -1.37 -0.67 -19.99
C ALA A 31 -1.65 0.41 -18.93
N VAL A 32 -0.96 0.31 -17.80
CA VAL A 32 -0.98 1.32 -16.73
C VAL A 32 0.43 1.88 -16.56
N THR A 33 0.58 3.19 -16.74
CA THR A 33 1.84 3.90 -16.48
C THR A 33 1.77 4.61 -15.13
N ILE A 34 2.74 4.36 -14.26
CA ILE A 34 2.89 5.10 -12.99
C ILE A 34 3.96 6.16 -13.19
N LEU A 35 3.64 7.41 -12.88
CA LEU A 35 4.56 8.54 -12.88
C LEU A 35 4.90 8.90 -11.45
N GLU A 36 6.13 8.63 -11.02
CA GLU A 36 6.66 9.00 -9.71
C GLU A 36 7.77 10.04 -9.88
N ARG A 37 7.80 11.03 -8.98
CA ARG A 37 8.81 12.07 -8.93
C ARG A 37 10.11 11.55 -8.33
N ASP A 38 10.02 10.73 -7.30
CA ASP A 38 11.17 10.13 -6.63
C ASP A 38 11.75 8.97 -7.43
N SER A 39 13.05 8.73 -7.25
CA SER A 39 13.71 7.56 -7.82
C SER A 39 13.23 6.30 -7.10
N ILE A 40 13.00 5.24 -7.87
CA ILE A 40 12.61 3.93 -7.35
C ILE A 40 13.88 3.11 -7.17
N ASP A 41 14.31 2.98 -5.92
CA ASP A 41 15.44 2.12 -5.56
C ASP A 41 14.96 0.68 -5.33
N GLY A 42 15.84 -0.29 -5.57
CA GLY A 42 15.53 -1.72 -5.35
C GLY A 42 15.42 -2.14 -3.89
N GLN A 43 15.62 -1.21 -2.95
CA GLN A 43 15.57 -1.44 -1.51
C GLN A 43 14.57 -0.49 -0.85
N PRO A 44 13.89 -0.90 0.24
CA PRO A 44 13.02 -0.03 1.00
C PRO A 44 13.78 1.20 1.51
N ALA A 45 13.27 2.39 1.24
CA ALA A 45 13.89 3.64 1.68
C ALA A 45 12.81 4.65 2.12
N LEU A 46 13.22 5.58 2.99
CA LEU A 46 12.40 6.72 3.34
C LEU A 46 12.39 7.71 2.17
N HIS A 47 11.21 7.98 1.65
CA HIS A 47 11.03 8.95 0.58
C HIS A 47 11.14 10.37 1.11
N ARG A 48 11.93 11.21 0.43
CA ARG A 48 12.15 12.63 0.79
C ARG A 48 10.84 13.38 0.97
N TRP A 49 9.82 13.07 0.16
CA TRP A 49 8.53 13.75 0.17
C TRP A 49 7.45 13.01 0.98
N SER A 50 7.85 12.03 1.80
CA SER A 50 6.96 11.37 2.76
C SER A 50 7.43 11.64 4.20
N PRO A 51 7.09 12.81 4.77
CA PRO A 51 7.41 13.12 6.17
C PRO A 51 6.90 12.05 7.14
N GLN A 52 5.79 11.39 6.78
CA GLN A 52 5.15 10.35 7.58
C GLN A 52 5.86 9.00 7.51
N GLY A 53 6.86 8.81 6.63
CA GLY A 53 7.54 7.52 6.48
C GLY A 53 8.29 7.04 7.72
N ASN A 54 8.61 7.94 8.65
CA ASN A 54 9.22 7.60 9.94
C ASN A 54 8.18 7.24 11.02
N HIS A 55 6.89 7.37 10.73
CA HIS A 55 5.84 7.07 11.69
C HIS A 55 5.36 5.62 11.56
N LEU A 56 4.75 5.13 12.63
CA LEU A 56 4.07 3.84 12.61
C LEU A 56 2.94 3.87 11.57
N HIS A 57 2.93 2.88 10.69
CA HIS A 57 1.85 2.66 9.74
C HIS A 57 1.06 1.41 10.13
N THR A 58 -0.10 1.60 10.74
CA THR A 58 -1.02 0.52 11.06
C THR A 58 -1.88 0.19 9.84
N LEU A 59 -1.88 -1.08 9.42
CA LEU A 59 -2.80 -1.58 8.40
C LEU A 59 -4.05 -2.13 9.10
N LEU A 60 -5.19 -1.48 8.87
CA LEU A 60 -6.47 -1.95 9.41
C LEU A 60 -6.86 -3.29 8.78
N LEU A 61 -7.62 -4.10 9.52
CA LEU A 61 -7.99 -5.46 9.13
C LEU A 61 -8.64 -5.53 7.74
N ASP A 62 -9.60 -4.65 7.44
CA ASP A 62 -10.26 -4.64 6.13
C ASP A 62 -9.29 -4.25 5.01
N GLY A 63 -8.41 -3.28 5.28
CA GLY A 63 -7.34 -2.91 4.34
C GLY A 63 -6.40 -4.09 4.07
N GLN A 64 -6.04 -4.84 5.10
CA GLN A 64 -5.25 -6.06 4.99
C GLN A 64 -5.95 -7.12 4.12
N GLN A 65 -7.25 -7.33 4.31
CA GLN A 65 -8.03 -8.30 3.53
C GLN A 65 -8.11 -7.89 2.05
N VAL A 66 -8.38 -6.61 1.76
CA VAL A 66 -8.43 -6.08 0.39
C VAL A 66 -7.05 -6.19 -0.29
N MET A 67 -5.97 -5.80 0.39
CA MET A 67 -4.63 -5.94 -0.16
C MET A 67 -4.25 -7.40 -0.38
N GLY A 68 -4.63 -8.30 0.53
CA GLY A 68 -4.41 -9.74 0.41
C GLY A 68 -5.17 -10.40 -0.74
N SER A 69 -6.36 -9.89 -1.09
CA SER A 69 -7.11 -10.39 -2.25
C SER A 69 -6.52 -9.89 -3.57
N LEU A 70 -5.99 -8.66 -3.60
CA LEU A 70 -5.33 -8.09 -4.77
C LEU A 70 -3.93 -8.67 -5.03
N TYR A 71 -3.24 -9.05 -3.95
CA TYR A 71 -1.90 -9.64 -3.95
C TYR A 71 -1.82 -10.87 -3.04
N PRO A 72 -1.99 -12.08 -3.59
CA PRO A 72 -1.85 -13.31 -2.81
C PRO A 72 -0.50 -13.39 -2.10
N GLY A 73 -0.52 -13.67 -0.79
CA GLY A 73 0.69 -13.73 0.04
C GLY A 73 1.19 -12.39 0.58
N PHE A 74 0.49 -11.27 0.32
CA PHE A 74 0.87 -9.93 0.77
C PHE A 74 1.22 -9.87 2.27
N VAL A 75 0.34 -10.39 3.13
CA VAL A 75 0.52 -10.34 4.59
C VAL A 75 1.74 -11.15 5.03
N ALA A 76 1.92 -12.37 4.49
CA ALA A 76 3.07 -13.20 4.79
C ALA A 76 4.38 -12.53 4.35
N ARG A 77 4.35 -11.84 3.20
CA ARG A 77 5.51 -11.08 2.71
C ARG A 77 5.83 -9.90 3.60
N LEU A 78 4.83 -9.12 4.04
CA LEU A 78 5.04 -8.04 5.01
C LEU A 78 5.67 -8.56 6.30
N ALA A 79 5.15 -9.66 6.85
CA ALA A 79 5.72 -10.28 8.05
C ALA A 79 7.18 -10.71 7.84
N SER A 80 7.51 -11.29 6.69
CA SER A 80 8.89 -11.66 6.34
C SER A 80 9.84 -10.46 6.19
N LEU A 81 9.29 -9.27 5.95
CA LEU A 81 10.02 -8.00 5.85
C LEU A 81 10.05 -7.23 7.18
N GLY A 82 9.57 -7.83 8.27
CA GLY A 82 9.63 -7.27 9.63
C GLY A 82 8.35 -6.59 10.10
N ALA A 83 7.25 -6.64 9.35
CA ALA A 83 5.97 -6.15 9.86
C ALA A 83 5.48 -7.00 11.05
N VAL A 84 4.95 -6.35 12.07
CA VAL A 84 4.46 -7.01 13.29
C VAL A 84 2.94 -7.16 13.23
N CYS A 85 2.47 -8.41 13.26
CA CYS A 85 1.05 -8.68 13.46
C CYS A 85 0.68 -8.39 14.91
N CYS A 86 -0.37 -7.60 15.12
CA CYS A 86 -0.81 -7.21 16.45
C CYS A 86 -2.34 -7.14 16.52
N ARG A 87 -2.87 -7.51 17.68
CA ARG A 87 -4.26 -7.34 18.07
C ARG A 87 -4.44 -5.93 18.62
N ALA A 88 -4.80 -5.00 17.74
CA ALA A 88 -5.14 -3.64 18.13
C ALA A 88 -6.21 -3.65 19.25
N GLY A 89 -5.98 -2.88 20.32
CA GLY A 89 -6.82 -2.86 21.53
C GLY A 89 -6.43 -3.87 22.61
N MET A 90 -5.52 -4.81 22.34
CA MET A 90 -4.93 -5.72 23.34
C MET A 90 -3.43 -5.50 23.47
N GLU A 91 -2.75 -5.38 22.33
CA GLU A 91 -1.28 -5.33 22.24
C GLU A 91 -0.77 -3.93 21.87
N ILE A 92 -1.67 -3.01 21.53
CA ILE A 92 -1.39 -1.60 21.28
C ILE A 92 -2.20 -0.77 22.26
N ALA A 93 -1.50 0.03 23.07
CA ALA A 93 -2.09 1.06 23.91
C ALA A 93 -1.94 2.43 23.22
N PHE A 94 -3.02 3.21 23.23
CA PHE A 94 -3.01 4.60 22.77
C PHE A 94 -3.07 5.51 23.99
N TYR A 95 -2.12 6.42 24.13
CA TYR A 95 -2.22 7.50 25.11
C TYR A 95 -2.97 8.67 24.45
N LEU A 96 -4.19 8.91 24.90
CA LEU A 96 -5.01 10.01 24.41
C LEU A 96 -4.83 11.22 25.34
N PRO A 97 -5.15 12.44 24.88
CA PRO A 97 -5.07 13.63 25.73
C PRO A 97 -5.88 13.54 27.03
N SER A 98 -6.86 12.63 27.10
CA SER A 98 -7.69 12.36 28.27
C SER A 98 -7.03 11.47 29.33
N GLY A 99 -5.84 10.90 29.05
CA GLY A 99 -5.42 9.64 29.66
C GLY A 99 -6.25 8.48 29.16
#